data_AF-A0A3L8DVY4-F1
#
_entry.id   AF-A0A3L8DVY4-F1
#
_cell.length_a   1.000
_cell.length_b   1.000
_cell.length_c   1.000
_cell.angle_alpha   90.00
_cell.angle_beta   90.00
_cell.angle_gamma   90.00
#
_symmetry.space_group_name_H-M   'P 1'
#
loop_
_entity.id
_entity.type
_entity.pdbx_description
1 polymer ?
#
loop_
_entity_poly.entity_id
_entity_poly.type
_entity_poly.pdbx_seq_one_letter_code
_entity_poly.pdbx_strand_id
1 'polypeptide(L)'
;MEDVIKLREFIDGHNRLCILTGAGISTESGIPDYRSAEVGLYARSNHEPILYKEFCNSEAARRRYWARNYVGWPRFSSIKPNITHKMLKDLECIRKVECIVTQNVDNLHSKAGSKKVIELHGTAFRVMCLNCDYKLCRYELQEIFRILNPSMTATTQMIRPDGDVELTQ
;
A
#
# COMPACT_ATOMS: atom_id res chain seq x y z
N MET A 1 -21.46 16.26 -14.12
CA MET A 1 -22.48 16.30 -13.05
C MET A 1 -23.47 15.15 -13.18
N GLU A 2 -23.92 14.83 -14.40
CA GLU A 2 -24.79 13.68 -14.68
C GLU A 2 -24.26 12.34 -14.13
N ASP A 3 -22.97 12.04 -14.32
CA ASP A 3 -22.37 10.79 -13.82
C ASP A 3 -22.38 10.68 -12.29
N VAL A 4 -22.24 11.82 -11.59
CA VAL A 4 -22.30 11.87 -10.12
C VAL A 4 -23.72 11.56 -9.63
N ILE A 5 -24.74 12.05 -10.35
CA ILE A 5 -26.14 11.74 -10.06
C ILE A 5 -26.41 10.25 -10.29
N LYS A 6 -26.00 9.71 -11.45
CA LYS A 6 -26.15 8.27 -11.76
C LYS A 6 -25.47 7.39 -10.72
N LEU A 7 -24.25 7.74 -10.30
CA LEU A 7 -23.52 7.01 -9.25
C LEU A 7 -24.27 7.06 -7.92
N ARG A 8 -24.78 8.24 -7.53
CA ARG A 8 -25.55 8.40 -6.30
C ARG A 8 -26.81 7.53 -6.33
N GLU A 9 -27.60 7.59 -7.40
CA GLU A 9 -28.81 6.78 -7.56
C GLU A 9 -28.49 5.28 -7.50
N PHE A 10 -27.38 4.86 -8.12
CA PHE A 10 -26.91 3.49 -8.02
C PHE A 10 -26.58 3.09 -6.57
N ILE A 11 -25.87 3.94 -5.82
CA ILE A 11 -25.54 3.66 -4.41
C ILE A 11 -26.80 3.64 -3.53
N ASP A 12 -27.71 4.58 -3.75
CA ASP A 12 -28.95 4.71 -2.98
C ASP A 12 -29.88 3.51 -3.20
N GLY A 13 -29.92 2.96 -4.42
CA GLY A 13 -30.73 1.80 -4.79
C GLY A 13 -30.22 0.44 -4.31
N HIS A 14 -28.98 0.33 -3.83
CA HIS A 14 -28.37 -0.95 -3.43
C HIS A 14 -27.91 -0.94 -1.96
N ASN A 15 -28.00 -2.09 -1.28
CA ASN A 15 -27.72 -2.20 0.17
C ASN A 15 -26.62 -3.21 0.53
N ARG A 16 -25.78 -3.66 -0.40
CA ARG A 16 -24.64 -4.56 -0.14
C ARG A 16 -23.60 -4.47 -1.27
N LEU A 17 -23.01 -3.29 -1.45
CA LEU A 17 -22.04 -3.07 -2.52
C LEU A 17 -20.71 -3.76 -2.20
N CYS A 18 -20.14 -4.39 -3.22
CA CYS A 18 -18.74 -4.82 -3.21
C CYS A 18 -17.91 -3.75 -3.92
N ILE A 19 -16.90 -3.22 -3.25
CA ILE A 19 -16.07 -2.11 -3.76
C ILE A 19 -14.70 -2.67 -4.10
N LEU A 20 -14.27 -2.53 -5.35
CA LEU A 20 -12.90 -2.84 -5.78
C LEU A 20 -12.07 -1.56 -5.84
N THR A 21 -10.94 -1.51 -5.15
CA THR A 21 -10.04 -0.36 -5.14
C THR A 21 -8.64 -0.70 -5.65
N GLY A 22 -7.97 0.29 -6.24
CA GLY A 22 -6.56 0.23 -6.66
C GLY A 22 -5.83 1.51 -6.27
N ALA A 23 -4.58 1.68 -6.73
CA ALA A 23 -3.68 2.72 -6.24
C ALA A 23 -4.21 4.15 -6.41
N GLY A 24 -5.09 4.38 -7.40
CA GLY A 24 -5.73 5.67 -7.65
C GLY A 24 -6.42 6.26 -6.41
N ILE A 25 -7.06 5.43 -5.57
CA ILE A 25 -7.74 5.90 -4.35
C ILE A 25 -6.77 6.50 -3.33
N SER A 26 -5.49 6.15 -3.37
CA SER A 26 -4.47 6.56 -2.40
C SER A 26 -3.63 7.75 -2.88
N THR A 27 -3.86 8.24 -4.10
CA THR A 27 -3.14 9.38 -4.69
C THR A 27 -3.30 10.66 -3.89
N GLU A 28 -4.53 10.97 -3.47
CA GLU A 28 -4.84 12.11 -2.59
C GLU A 28 -4.25 11.96 -1.17
N SER A 29 -3.82 10.76 -0.78
CA SER A 29 -3.08 10.53 0.47
C SER A 29 -1.56 10.77 0.31
N GLY A 30 -1.10 11.10 -0.91
CA GLY A 30 0.31 11.32 -1.21
C GLY A 30 1.10 10.06 -1.60
N ILE A 31 0.41 8.94 -1.87
CA ILE A 31 1.00 7.73 -2.44
C ILE A 31 0.85 7.81 -3.97
N PRO A 32 1.93 7.84 -4.76
CA PRO A 32 1.78 7.83 -6.22
C PRO A 32 1.07 6.55 -6.67
N ASP A 33 0.45 6.57 -7.84
CA ASP A 33 0.01 5.34 -8.48
C ASP A 33 1.09 4.80 -9.45
N TYR A 34 0.78 3.67 -10.08
CA TYR A 34 1.69 3.04 -11.02
C TYR A 34 1.61 3.62 -12.44
N ARG A 35 0.42 4.02 -12.90
CA ARG A 35 0.07 4.09 -14.33
C ARG A 35 -0.48 5.43 -14.81
N SER A 36 -0.76 6.39 -13.92
CA SER A 36 -1.27 7.70 -14.37
C SER A 36 -0.27 8.36 -15.32
N ALA A 37 -0.79 8.93 -16.40
CA ALA A 37 0.02 9.67 -17.36
C ALA A 37 0.78 10.79 -16.62
N GLU A 38 2.06 10.98 -16.95
CA GLU A 38 2.99 11.98 -16.38
C GLU A 38 3.38 11.77 -14.91
N VAL A 39 2.46 11.26 -14.07
CA VAL A 39 2.65 11.19 -12.61
C VAL A 39 2.85 9.78 -12.05
N GLY A 40 2.49 8.73 -12.79
CA GLY A 40 2.60 7.33 -12.37
C GLY A 40 4.03 6.82 -12.39
N LEU A 41 4.32 5.84 -11.53
CA LEU A 41 5.66 5.25 -11.38
C LEU A 41 6.28 4.79 -12.71
N TYR A 42 5.49 4.14 -13.58
CA TYR A 42 5.97 3.63 -14.86
C TYR A 42 6.18 4.74 -15.91
N ALA A 43 5.54 5.90 -15.75
CA ALA A 43 5.79 7.05 -16.61
C ALA A 43 7.05 7.83 -16.18
N ARG A 44 7.45 7.74 -14.89
CA ARG A 44 8.58 8.49 -14.32
C ARG A 44 9.86 7.67 -14.10
N SER A 45 9.82 6.35 -14.24
CA SER A 45 10.97 5.49 -13.97
C SER A 45 11.01 4.27 -14.88
N ASN A 46 12.21 3.89 -15.34
CA ASN A 46 12.48 2.60 -16.00
C ASN A 46 12.55 1.45 -15.00
N HIS A 47 11.83 1.55 -13.88
CA HIS A 47 11.99 0.62 -12.77
C HIS A 47 11.05 -0.57 -12.89
N GLU A 48 11.63 -1.75 -12.98
CA GLU A 48 10.89 -3.00 -12.92
C GLU A 48 10.69 -3.45 -11.46
N PRO A 49 9.48 -3.87 -11.08
CA PRO A 49 9.27 -4.47 -9.76
C PRO A 49 10.13 -5.73 -9.60
N ILE A 50 10.64 -5.96 -8.39
CA ILE A 50 11.38 -7.20 -8.10
C ILE A 50 10.48 -8.41 -8.35
N LEU A 51 10.98 -9.38 -9.11
CA LEU A 51 10.26 -10.62 -9.35
C LEU A 51 10.41 -11.56 -8.16
N TYR A 52 9.34 -12.28 -7.78
CA TYR A 52 9.36 -13.23 -6.68
C TYR A 52 10.52 -14.25 -6.79
N LYS A 53 10.77 -14.75 -8.01
CA LYS A 53 11.87 -15.67 -8.29
C LYS A 53 13.24 -15.05 -8.04
N GLU A 54 13.43 -13.77 -8.38
CA GLU A 54 14.69 -13.06 -8.11
C GLU A 54 14.88 -12.88 -6.59
N PHE A 55 13.84 -12.45 -5.88
CA PHE A 55 13.86 -12.29 -4.43
C PHE A 55 14.22 -13.61 -3.72
N CYS A 56 13.66 -14.74 -4.16
CA CYS A 56 13.95 -16.05 -3.56
C CYS A 56 15.38 -16.53 -3.86
N ASN A 57 15.89 -16.29 -5.06
CA ASN A 57 17.14 -16.90 -5.52
C ASN A 57 18.40 -16.03 -5.33
N SER A 58 18.27 -14.76 -4.94
CA SER A 58 19.41 -13.85 -4.81
C SER A 58 19.44 -13.13 -3.46
N GLU A 59 20.45 -13.43 -2.65
CA GLU A 59 20.70 -12.70 -1.40
C GLU A 59 20.94 -11.20 -1.66
N ALA A 60 21.71 -10.87 -2.70
CA ALA A 60 21.96 -9.49 -3.09
C ALA A 60 20.65 -8.76 -3.44
N ALA A 61 19.73 -9.42 -4.15
CA ALA A 61 18.42 -8.84 -4.45
C ALA A 61 17.58 -8.61 -3.19
N ARG A 62 17.56 -9.57 -2.25
CA ARG A 62 16.88 -9.39 -0.95
C ARG A 62 17.48 -8.24 -0.15
N ARG A 63 18.81 -8.13 -0.08
CA ARG A 63 19.50 -7.03 0.61
C ARG A 63 19.13 -5.68 0.01
N ARG A 64 19.13 -5.55 -1.33
CA ARG A 64 18.70 -4.32 -2.00
C ARG A 64 17.24 -3.99 -1.72
N TYR A 65 16.33 -4.95 -1.86
CA TYR A 65 14.90 -4.77 -1.59
C TYR A 65 14.65 -4.30 -0.15
N TRP A 66 15.22 -5.00 0.84
CA TRP A 66 15.02 -4.67 2.25
C TRP A 66 15.69 -3.36 2.66
N ALA A 67 16.86 -3.01 2.10
CA ALA A 67 17.50 -1.72 2.35
C ALA A 67 16.61 -0.56 1.88
N ARG A 68 16.05 -0.66 0.68
CA ARG A 68 15.10 0.33 0.14
C ARG A 68 13.83 0.41 0.97
N ASN A 69 13.22 -0.74 1.28
CA ASN A 69 12.03 -0.80 2.11
C ASN A 69 12.27 -0.25 3.53
N TYR A 70 13.43 -0.49 4.13
CA TYR A 70 13.81 0.06 5.44
C TYR A 70 13.83 1.60 5.42
N VAL A 71 14.42 2.20 4.38
CA VAL A 71 14.51 3.65 4.25
C VAL A 71 13.14 4.29 3.95
N GLY A 72 12.30 3.63 3.14
CA GLY A 72 10.96 4.14 2.81
C GLY A 72 9.94 3.98 3.94
N TRP A 73 10.09 2.97 4.78
CA TRP A 73 9.08 2.57 5.76
C TRP A 73 8.58 3.68 6.70
N PRO A 74 9.43 4.54 7.30
CA PRO A 74 8.95 5.56 8.23
C PRO A 74 7.91 6.50 7.62
N ARG A 75 8.11 6.91 6.36
CA ARG A 75 7.15 7.77 5.67
C ARG A 75 6.00 6.97 5.08
N PHE A 76 6.22 5.81 4.47
CA PHE A 76 5.11 4.99 3.93
C PHE A 76 4.10 4.62 5.03
N SER A 77 4.60 4.17 6.19
CA SER A 77 3.77 3.73 7.30
C SER A 77 3.00 4.88 7.98
N SER A 78 3.49 6.12 7.91
CA SER A 78 2.85 7.29 8.53
C SER A 78 1.67 7.87 7.73
N ILE A 79 1.55 7.51 6.45
CA ILE A 79 0.49 8.01 5.55
C ILE A 79 -0.90 7.70 6.11
N LYS A 80 -1.78 8.70 6.00
CA LYS A 80 -3.14 8.68 6.54
C LYS A 80 -4.19 8.54 5.42
N PRO A 81 -5.33 7.91 5.72
CA PRO A 81 -6.44 7.79 4.77
C PRO A 81 -7.01 9.16 4.42
N ASN A 82 -7.32 9.36 3.14
CA ASN A 82 -8.05 10.53 2.64
C ASN A 82 -9.58 10.40 2.85
N ILE A 83 -10.33 11.35 2.30
CA ILE A 83 -11.79 11.41 2.45
C ILE A 83 -12.48 10.20 1.85
N THR A 84 -12.04 9.70 0.69
CA THR A 84 -12.66 8.57 0.00
C THR A 84 -12.61 7.29 0.83
N HIS A 85 -11.47 7.02 1.48
CA HIS A 85 -11.35 5.88 2.41
C HIS A 85 -12.32 6.00 3.60
N LYS A 86 -12.43 7.20 4.18
CA LYS A 86 -13.34 7.47 5.31
C LYS A 86 -14.80 7.33 4.89
N MET A 87 -15.17 7.81 3.71
CA MET A 87 -16.52 7.66 3.16
C MET A 87 -16.87 6.20 2.93
N LEU A 88 -15.96 5.38 2.39
CA LEU A 88 -16.21 3.94 2.24
C LEU A 88 -16.40 3.25 3.59
N LYS A 89 -15.62 3.62 4.60
CA LYS A 89 -15.82 3.17 5.99
C LYS A 89 -17.19 3.60 6.54
N ASP A 90 -17.66 4.81 6.25
CA ASP A 90 -18.97 5.28 6.72
C ASP A 90 -20.12 4.56 6.01
N LEU A 91 -19.98 4.29 4.70
CA LEU A 91 -20.92 3.46 3.94
C LEU A 91 -20.94 2.01 4.43
N GLU A 92 -19.80 1.46 4.88
CA GLU A 92 -19.75 0.16 5.55
C GLU A 92 -20.51 0.19 6.88
N CYS A 93 -20.35 1.25 7.69
CA CYS A 93 -21.05 1.39 8.96
C CYS A 93 -22.58 1.39 8.82
N ILE A 94 -23.11 2.00 7.76
CA ILE A 94 -24.56 2.00 7.47
C ILE A 94 -24.99 0.82 6.59
N ARG A 95 -24.14 -0.19 6.43
CA ARG A 95 -24.38 -1.42 5.65
C ARG A 95 -24.69 -1.18 4.16
N LYS A 96 -24.27 -0.06 3.59
CA LYS A 96 -24.34 0.18 2.13
C LYS A 96 -23.21 -0.55 1.41
N VAL A 97 -22.02 -0.56 1.98
CA VAL A 97 -20.87 -1.34 1.50
C VAL A 97 -20.76 -2.61 2.34
N GLU A 98 -20.78 -3.76 1.68
CA GLU A 98 -20.64 -5.07 2.34
C GLU A 98 -19.19 -5.52 2.40
N CYS A 99 -18.37 -5.20 1.40
CA CYS A 99 -16.97 -5.58 1.37
C CYS A 99 -16.15 -4.64 0.50
N ILE A 100 -14.90 -4.41 0.91
CA ILE A 100 -13.89 -3.71 0.12
C ILE A 100 -12.82 -4.72 -0.28
N VAL A 101 -12.65 -4.96 -1.58
CA VAL A 101 -11.51 -5.70 -2.13
C VAL A 101 -10.50 -4.67 -2.61
N THR A 102 -9.27 -4.72 -2.10
CA THR A 102 -8.22 -3.77 -2.47
C THR A 102 -7.02 -4.47 -3.08
N GLN A 103 -6.49 -3.90 -4.15
CA GLN A 103 -5.20 -4.26 -4.73
C GLN A 103 -4.03 -3.56 -4.01
N ASN A 104 -4.31 -2.60 -3.12
CA ASN A 104 -3.29 -1.80 -2.46
C ASN A 104 -2.72 -2.53 -1.25
N VAL A 105 -1.44 -2.28 -0.97
CA VAL A 105 -0.70 -2.86 0.18
C VAL A 105 -0.45 -1.81 1.29
N ASP A 106 -1.06 -0.63 1.17
CA ASP A 106 -0.83 0.58 1.99
C ASP A 106 -1.57 0.61 3.33
N ASN A 107 -2.48 -0.35 3.53
CA ASN A 107 -3.30 -0.50 4.74
C ASN A 107 -4.21 0.72 5.05
N LEU A 108 -4.51 1.58 4.05
CA LEU A 108 -5.26 2.83 4.28
C LEU A 108 -6.75 2.58 4.59
N HIS A 109 -7.37 1.55 4.02
CA HIS A 109 -8.74 1.15 4.40
C HIS A 109 -8.83 0.75 5.87
N SER A 110 -7.93 -0.11 6.34
CA SER A 110 -7.89 -0.51 7.76
C SER A 110 -7.58 0.69 8.66
N LYS A 111 -6.65 1.59 8.25
CA LYS A 111 -6.37 2.85 8.97
C LYS A 111 -7.57 3.80 9.00
N ALA A 112 -8.47 3.75 8.02
CA ALA A 112 -9.72 4.50 8.03
C ALA A 112 -10.78 3.88 8.95
N GLY A 113 -10.56 2.65 9.40
CA GLY A 113 -11.45 1.91 10.29
C GLY A 113 -12.39 0.93 9.58
N SER A 114 -12.19 0.69 8.28
CA SER A 114 -12.94 -0.36 7.58
C SER A 114 -12.60 -1.74 8.14
N LYS A 115 -13.61 -2.61 8.26
CA LYS A 115 -13.45 -3.92 8.91
C LYS A 115 -13.52 -5.08 7.91
N LYS A 116 -14.36 -4.96 6.89
CA LYS A 116 -14.56 -5.99 5.85
C LYS A 116 -13.68 -5.74 4.63
N VAL A 117 -12.36 -5.78 4.83
CA VAL A 117 -11.35 -5.52 3.79
C VAL A 117 -10.67 -6.82 3.36
N ILE A 118 -10.65 -7.09 2.06
CA ILE A 118 -9.89 -8.18 1.43
C ILE A 118 -8.68 -7.56 0.73
N GLU A 119 -7.48 -7.83 1.24
CA GLU A 119 -6.21 -7.37 0.68
C GLU A 119 -5.71 -8.37 -0.38
N LEU A 120 -6.05 -8.17 -1.66
CA LEU A 120 -5.78 -9.11 -2.74
C LEU A 120 -4.28 -9.39 -2.96
N HIS A 121 -3.45 -8.36 -2.79
CA HIS A 121 -1.99 -8.46 -2.92
C HIS A 121 -1.28 -8.55 -1.55
N GLY A 122 -2.03 -8.85 -0.48
CA GLY A 122 -1.52 -8.82 0.88
C GLY A 122 -1.26 -7.39 1.37
N THR A 123 -0.34 -7.24 2.32
CA THR A 123 -0.10 -5.98 3.03
C THR A 123 1.39 -5.76 3.28
N ALA A 124 1.85 -4.52 3.11
CA ALA A 124 3.22 -4.15 3.43
C ALA A 124 3.48 -4.10 4.95
N PHE A 125 2.44 -4.24 5.78
CA PHE A 125 2.51 -4.14 7.24
C PHE A 125 2.79 -5.48 7.93
N ARG A 126 2.94 -6.57 7.15
CA ARG A 126 3.19 -7.92 7.64
C ARG A 126 4.32 -8.55 6.87
N VAL A 127 5.24 -9.18 7.60
CA VAL A 127 6.36 -9.92 7.04
C VAL A 127 6.12 -11.40 7.31
N MET A 128 6.44 -12.25 6.34
CA MET A 128 6.29 -13.71 6.46
C MET A 128 7.62 -14.39 6.19
N CYS A 129 7.91 -15.44 6.94
CA CYS A 129 9.01 -16.34 6.63
C CYS A 129 8.64 -17.15 5.38
N LEU A 130 9.60 -17.36 4.47
CA LEU A 130 9.38 -18.21 3.28
C LEU A 130 9.51 -19.71 3.58
N ASN A 131 10.04 -20.08 4.75
CA ASN A 131 10.34 -21.46 5.11
C ASN A 131 9.36 -22.05 6.15
N CYS A 132 8.57 -21.20 6.82
CA CYS A 132 7.61 -21.63 7.84
C CYS A 132 6.48 -20.60 8.02
N ASP A 133 5.48 -20.91 8.84
CA ASP A 133 4.31 -20.05 9.06
C ASP A 133 4.55 -18.82 9.94
N TYR A 134 5.82 -18.54 10.30
CA TYR A 134 6.16 -17.40 11.14
C TYR A 134 5.84 -16.07 10.45
N LYS A 135 5.19 -15.17 11.21
CA LYS A 135 4.79 -13.84 10.76
C LYS A 135 5.28 -12.80 11.76
N LEU A 136 5.74 -11.67 11.25
CA LEU A 136 6.27 -10.56 12.03
C LEU A 136 5.57 -9.27 11.62
N CYS A 137 5.25 -8.41 12.60
CA CYS A 137 4.77 -7.07 12.32
C CYS A 137 5.88 -6.27 11.62
N ARG A 138 5.56 -5.56 10.53
CA ARG A 138 6.60 -4.78 9.82
C ARG A 138 7.23 -3.69 10.68
N TYR A 139 6.50 -3.15 11.67
CA TYR A 139 7.06 -2.22 12.66
C TYR A 139 8.13 -2.87 13.54
N GLU A 140 7.92 -4.11 13.97
CA GLU A 140 8.92 -4.86 14.76
C GLU A 140 10.17 -5.13 13.92
N LEU A 141 10.01 -5.51 12.64
CA LEU A 141 11.15 -5.67 11.74
C LEU A 141 11.92 -4.35 11.54
N GLN A 142 11.24 -3.21 11.53
CA GLN A 142 11.92 -1.91 11.40
C GLN A 142 12.89 -1.68 12.56
N GLU A 143 12.48 -2.00 13.79
CA GLU A 143 13.34 -1.85 14.96
C GLU A 143 14.52 -2.82 14.91
N ILE A 144 14.30 -4.06 14.47
CA ILE A 144 15.38 -5.03 14.25
C ILE A 144 16.39 -4.47 13.25
N PHE A 145 15.95 -3.94 12.11
CA PHE A 145 16.85 -3.33 11.13
C PHE A 145 17.60 -2.13 11.70
N ARG A 146 16.93 -1.26 12.47
CA ARG A 146 17.57 -0.09 13.10
C ARG A 146 18.66 -0.50 14.08
N ILE A 147 18.42 -1.51 14.91
CA ILE A 147 19.40 -2.02 15.88
C ILE A 147 20.60 -2.66 15.17
N LEU A 148 20.35 -3.44 14.11
CA LEU A 148 21.40 -4.14 13.37
C LEU A 148 22.20 -3.24 12.43
N ASN A 149 21.68 -2.06 12.07
CA ASN A 149 22.30 -1.14 11.11
C ASN A 149 22.38 0.30 11.67
N PRO A 150 23.09 0.52 12.80
CA PRO A 150 23.10 1.81 13.50
C PRO A 150 23.72 2.96 12.69
N SER A 151 24.55 2.65 11.70
CA SER A 151 25.22 3.63 10.83
C SER A 151 24.42 4.01 9.58
N MET A 152 23.24 3.43 9.36
CA MET A 152 22.45 3.69 8.14
C MET A 152 21.66 5.00 8.29
N THR A 153 22.08 6.06 7.61
CA THR A 153 21.52 7.43 7.71
C THR A 153 20.74 7.87 6.46
N ALA A 154 20.42 6.95 5.56
CA ALA A 154 19.76 7.27 4.30
C ALA A 154 18.33 7.81 4.51
N THR A 155 18.01 8.93 3.84
CA THR A 155 16.68 9.53 3.78
C THR A 155 16.24 9.67 2.33
N THR A 156 14.94 9.56 2.06
CA THR A 156 14.40 9.66 0.70
C THR A 156 13.23 10.64 0.59
N GLN A 157 13.19 11.36 -0.53
CA GLN A 157 12.12 12.31 -0.86
C GLN A 157 10.98 11.68 -1.68
N MET A 158 11.14 10.48 -2.23
CA MET A 158 10.11 9.81 -3.04
C MET A 158 9.85 8.39 -2.56
N ILE A 159 8.57 8.05 -2.48
CA ILE A 159 8.09 6.72 -2.08
C ILE A 159 7.12 6.21 -3.12
N ARG A 160 7.23 4.93 -3.41
CA ARG A 160 6.46 4.21 -4.44
C ARG A 160 5.16 3.65 -3.86
N PRO A 161 4.23 3.14 -4.68
CA PRO A 161 2.92 2.70 -4.18
C PRO A 161 2.97 1.55 -3.17
N ASP A 162 4.05 0.75 -3.19
CA ASP A 162 4.35 -0.36 -2.29
C ASP A 162 5.30 0.01 -1.14
N GLY A 163 5.66 1.28 -1.01
CA GLY A 163 6.57 1.78 0.04
C GLY A 163 8.06 1.65 -0.30
N ASP A 164 8.39 1.15 -1.49
CA ASP A 164 9.75 1.06 -1.99
C ASP A 164 10.31 2.44 -2.37
N VAL A 165 11.63 2.60 -2.36
CA VAL A 165 12.35 3.88 -2.60
C VAL A 165 13.64 3.63 -3.35
N GLU A 166 14.18 4.62 -4.08
CA GLU A 166 15.50 4.47 -4.67
C GLU A 166 16.61 4.85 -3.68
N LEU A 167 17.71 4.10 -3.70
CA LEU A 167 18.94 4.41 -2.99
C LEU A 167 20.05 4.57 -4.02
N THR A 168 20.73 5.71 -4.02
CA THR A 168 21.98 5.89 -4.75
C THR A 168 23.04 5.03 -4.05
N GLN A 169 23.72 4.18 -4.83
CA GLN A 169 24.81 3.33 -4.34
C GLN A 169 25.98 4.16 -3.83
#